data_AF-A0A1Y4ESK4-F1
#
_entry.id   AF-A0A1Y4ESK4-F1
#
_cell.length_a   1.000
_cell.length_b   1.000
_cell.length_c   1.000
_cell.angle_alpha   90.00
_cell.angle_beta   90.00
_cell.angle_gamma   90.00
#
_symmetry.space_group_name_H-M   'P 1'
#
loop_
_entity.id
_entity.type
_entity.pdbx_description
1 polymer ?
#
loop_
_entity_poly.entity_id
_entity_poly.type
_entity_poly.pdbx_seq_one_letter_code
_entity_poly.pdbx_strand_id
1 'polypeptide(L)'
;MQRWRIEEGFRFKKQGYGFEKMLVRKIHNMNVINSLLMMHIGHLTLLTESINKKLLVIKIVERSRSLKSKNYFWLYQIKDGIGEILKFGHRGIEDYLQIRRHQPYKQLKLNV
;
A
#
# COMPACT_ATOMS: atom_id res chain seq x y z
N MET A 1 28.82 0.46 1.58
CA MET A 1 27.53 0.96 1.01
C MET A 1 26.30 0.13 1.39
N GLN A 2 26.39 -1.20 1.58
CA GLN A 2 25.20 -2.02 1.88
C GLN A 2 24.72 -1.95 3.35
N ARG A 3 25.63 -1.79 4.32
CA ARG A 3 25.28 -1.73 5.76
C ARG A 3 24.25 -0.65 6.10
N TRP A 4 24.44 0.56 5.56
CA TRP A 4 23.51 1.67 5.76
C TRP A 4 22.09 1.35 5.25
N ARG A 5 21.96 0.63 4.13
CA ARG A 5 20.64 0.22 3.61
C ARG A 5 19.94 -0.76 4.53
N ILE A 6 20.69 -1.67 5.15
CA ILE A 6 20.15 -2.62 6.13
C ILE A 6 19.68 -1.87 7.38
N GLU A 7 20.50 -0.97 7.92
CA GLU A 7 20.16 -0.13 9.08
C GLU A 7 18.93 0.76 8.80
N GLU A 8 18.87 1.37 7.62
CA GLU A 8 17.74 2.21 7.21
C GLU A 8 16.46 1.38 7.00
N GLY A 9 16.56 0.14 6.50
CA GLY A 9 15.45 -0.81 6.44
C GLY A 9 14.88 -1.15 7.83
N PHE A 10 15.76 -1.38 8.82
CA PHE A 10 15.34 -1.55 10.21
C PHE A 10 14.68 -0.28 10.77
N ARG A 11 15.21 0.90 10.46
CA ARG A 11 14.62 2.18 10.87
C ARG A 11 13.23 2.38 10.24
N PHE A 12 13.08 2.11 8.95
CA PHE A 12 11.81 2.21 8.22
C PHE A 12 10.73 1.31 8.83
N LYS A 13 11.07 0.07 9.18
CA LYS A 13 10.18 -0.84 9.90
C LYS A 13 9.74 -0.28 11.26
N LYS A 14 10.69 0.19 12.06
CA LYS A 14 10.45 0.59 13.45
C LYS A 14 9.69 1.91 13.57
N GLN A 15 10.16 2.93 12.86
CA GLN A 15 9.58 4.28 12.90
C GLN A 15 8.47 4.45 11.86
N GLY A 16 8.71 4.00 10.62
CA GLY A 16 7.78 4.20 9.52
C GLY A 16 6.43 3.53 9.73
N TYR A 17 6.40 2.32 10.30
CA TYR A 17 5.16 1.62 10.62
C TYR A 17 4.77 1.66 12.11
N GLY A 18 5.53 2.39 12.93
CA GLY A 18 5.27 2.48 14.37
C GLY A 18 5.38 1.13 15.10
N PHE A 19 6.18 0.19 14.60
CA PHE A 19 6.35 -1.14 15.20
C PHE A 19 6.86 -1.08 16.64
N GLU A 20 7.67 -0.07 17.00
CA GLU A 20 8.13 0.15 18.38
C GLU A 20 7.00 0.55 19.34
N LYS A 21 5.87 1.06 18.83
CA LYS A 21 4.72 1.52 19.63
C LYS A 21 3.54 0.55 19.57
N MET A 22 3.73 -0.67 19.06
CA MET A 22 2.63 -1.62 18.88
C MET A 22 2.16 -2.20 20.22
N LEU A 23 0.84 -2.22 20.45
CA LEU A 23 0.23 -2.59 21.73
C LEU A 23 -0.15 -4.09 21.82
N VAL A 24 0.67 -4.97 21.24
CA VAL A 24 0.38 -6.41 21.17
C VAL A 24 0.97 -7.12 22.38
N ARG A 25 0.12 -7.78 23.18
CA ARG A 25 0.54 -8.40 24.46
C ARG A 25 1.20 -9.77 24.31
N LYS A 26 0.76 -10.60 23.35
CA LYS A 26 1.28 -11.97 23.17
C LYS A 26 2.47 -11.98 22.21
N ILE A 27 3.59 -12.54 22.64
CA ILE A 27 4.82 -12.64 21.82
C ILE A 27 4.60 -13.39 20.51
N HIS A 28 3.75 -14.43 20.52
CA HIS A 28 3.38 -15.14 19.29
C HIS A 28 2.74 -14.20 18.27
N ASN A 29 1.78 -13.38 18.69
CA ASN A 29 1.12 -12.41 17.82
C ASN A 29 2.09 -11.34 17.34
N MET A 30 3.03 -10.90 18.20
CA MET A 30 4.10 -9.98 17.81
C MET A 30 4.96 -10.56 16.68
N ASN A 31 5.31 -11.85 16.76
CA ASN A 31 6.10 -12.54 15.73
C ASN A 31 5.33 -12.67 14.42
N VAL A 32 4.03 -12.99 14.47
CA VAL A 32 3.20 -13.05 13.27
C VAL A 32 3.11 -11.68 12.59
N ILE A 33 2.83 -10.62 13.35
CA ILE A 33 2.78 -9.25 12.83
C ILE A 33 4.13 -8.84 12.24
N ASN A 34 5.22 -9.19 12.92
CA ASN A 34 6.57 -8.95 12.43
C ASN A 34 6.81 -9.63 11.07
N SER A 35 6.42 -10.89 10.92
CA SER A 35 6.53 -11.65 9.66
C SER A 35 5.70 -11.03 8.54
N LEU A 36 4.45 -10.63 8.82
CA LEU A 36 3.60 -9.94 7.85
C LEU A 36 4.20 -8.60 7.42
N LEU A 37 4.73 -7.83 8.37
CA LEU A 37 5.35 -6.55 8.09
C LEU A 37 6.63 -6.71 7.24
N MET A 38 7.44 -7.73 7.54
CA MET A 38 8.61 -8.08 6.75
C MET A 38 8.23 -8.47 5.31
N MET A 39 7.19 -9.28 5.14
CA MET A 39 6.67 -9.65 3.81
C MET A 39 6.20 -8.41 3.04
N HIS A 40 5.49 -7.50 3.71
CA HIS A 40 5.02 -6.25 3.12
C HIS A 40 6.19 -5.34 2.69
N ILE A 41 7.21 -5.16 3.54
CA ILE A 41 8.41 -4.39 3.19
C ILE A 41 9.15 -5.04 2.01
N GLY A 42 9.23 -6.37 1.97
CA GLY A 42 9.75 -7.10 0.82
C GLY A 42 8.99 -6.77 -0.46
N HIS A 43 7.66 -6.78 -0.41
CA HIS A 43 6.82 -6.39 -1.55
C HIS A 43 7.07 -4.94 -2.01
N LEU A 44 7.17 -3.99 -1.07
CA LEU A 44 7.50 -2.59 -1.39
C LEU A 44 8.89 -2.44 -2.01
N THR A 45 9.83 -3.30 -1.61
CA THR A 45 11.18 -3.33 -2.18
C THR A 45 11.14 -3.79 -3.64
N LEU A 46 10.36 -4.82 -3.95
CA LEU A 46 10.13 -5.25 -5.34
C LEU A 46 9.45 -4.16 -6.17
N LEU A 47 8.50 -3.41 -5.59
CA LEU A 47 7.90 -2.26 -6.26
C LEU A 47 8.95 -1.18 -6.56
N THR A 48 9.86 -0.91 -5.61
CA THR A 48 10.97 0.04 -5.76
C THR A 48 11.87 -0.31 -6.95
N GLU A 49 12.19 -1.59 -7.15
CA GLU A 49 13.00 -2.02 -8.30
C GLU A 49 12.31 -1.77 -9.65
N SER A 50 10.98 -1.70 -9.65
CA SER A 50 10.16 -1.46 -10.84
C SER A 50 9.77 0.00 -11.09
N ILE A 51 10.31 0.97 -10.32
CA ILE A 51 9.99 2.41 -10.44
C ILE A 51 10.11 2.91 -11.88
N ASN A 52 11.17 2.54 -12.60
CA ASN A 52 11.39 3.02 -13.97
C ASN A 52 10.66 2.20 -15.05
N LYS A 53 9.93 1.15 -14.66
CA LYS A 53 9.31 0.19 -15.60
C LYS A 53 7.79 0.23 -15.58
N LYS A 54 7.18 0.45 -14.41
CA LYS A 54 5.73 0.35 -14.22
C LYS A 54 5.12 1.74 -14.01
N LEU A 55 4.16 2.11 -14.87
CA LEU A 55 3.41 3.37 -14.77
C LEU A 55 2.79 3.58 -13.39
N LEU A 56 2.22 2.52 -12.80
CA LEU A 56 1.62 2.57 -11.47
C LEU A 56 2.64 3.02 -10.41
N VAL A 57 3.87 2.51 -10.46
CA VAL A 57 4.90 2.86 -9.48
C VAL A 57 5.38 4.29 -9.68
N ILE A 58 5.51 4.74 -10.92
CA ILE A 58 5.81 6.15 -11.24
C ILE A 58 4.74 7.07 -10.64
N LYS A 59 3.46 6.73 -10.84
CA LYS A 59 2.33 7.51 -10.29
C LYS A 59 2.31 7.51 -8.77
N ILE A 60 2.65 6.41 -8.12
CA ILE A 60 2.81 6.34 -6.66
C ILE A 60 3.88 7.33 -6.19
N VAL A 61 5.06 7.31 -6.83
CA VAL A 61 6.17 8.20 -6.48
C VAL A 61 5.80 9.66 -6.70
N GLU A 62 5.19 10.01 -7.83
CA GLU A 62 4.67 11.36 -8.10
C GLU A 62 3.70 11.81 -7.01
N ARG A 63 2.82 10.91 -6.55
CA ARG A 63 1.80 11.24 -5.56
C ARG A 63 2.32 11.37 -4.14
N SER A 64 3.52 10.86 -3.85
CA SER A 64 4.17 10.91 -2.53
C SER A 64 4.48 12.33 -2.04
N ARG A 65 4.45 13.36 -2.91
CA ARG A 65 4.76 14.76 -2.57
C ARG A 65 6.10 14.92 -1.81
N SER A 66 7.11 14.14 -2.20
CA SER A 66 8.43 14.18 -1.57
C SER A 66 9.07 15.57 -1.66
N LEU A 67 9.39 16.16 -0.51
CA LEU A 67 10.11 17.43 -0.41
C LEU A 67 11.57 17.31 -0.86
N LYS A 68 12.16 16.11 -0.79
CA LYS A 68 13.53 15.85 -1.22
C LYS A 68 13.56 15.40 -2.68
N SER A 69 14.42 16.07 -3.47
CA SER A 69 14.64 15.82 -4.90
C SER A 69 15.54 14.61 -5.18
N LYS A 70 16.43 14.26 -4.26
CA LYS A 70 17.30 13.06 -4.36
C LYS A 70 17.06 12.16 -3.15
N ASN A 71 16.45 11.01 -3.41
CA ASN A 71 16.25 9.98 -2.39
C ASN A 71 17.11 8.75 -2.68
N TYR A 72 18.02 8.45 -1.75
CA TYR A 72 18.83 7.22 -1.77
C TYR A 72 18.02 5.98 -1.36
N PHE A 73 16.84 6.19 -0.76
CA PHE A 73 15.96 5.14 -0.23
C PHE A 73 14.50 5.44 -0.56
N TRP A 74 13.95 4.73 -1.54
CA TRP A 74 12.64 5.01 -2.14
C TRP A 74 11.44 4.45 -1.35
N LEU A 75 11.67 3.54 -0.40
CA LEU A 75 10.60 2.89 0.38
C LEU A 75 9.71 3.89 1.12
N TYR A 76 10.27 5.00 1.62
CA TYR A 76 9.50 6.07 2.26
C TYR A 76 8.52 6.73 1.27
N GLN A 77 8.98 7.10 0.08
CA GLN A 77 8.12 7.72 -0.93
C GLN A 77 7.02 6.77 -1.41
N ILE A 78 7.34 5.49 -1.60
CA ILE A 78 6.33 4.51 -2.01
C ILE A 78 5.28 4.37 -0.91
N LYS A 79 5.69 4.24 0.36
CA LYS A 79 4.77 4.17 1.49
C LYS A 79 3.84 5.41 1.53
N ASP A 80 4.41 6.60 1.47
CA ASP A 80 3.64 7.85 1.57
C ASP A 80 2.76 8.06 0.33
N GLY A 81 3.25 7.71 -0.86
CA GLY A 81 2.48 7.76 -2.11
C GLY A 81 1.28 6.81 -2.12
N ILE A 82 1.46 5.57 -1.64
CA ILE A 82 0.35 4.63 -1.45
C ILE A 82 -0.66 5.19 -0.46
N GLY A 83 -0.19 5.71 0.68
CA GLY A 83 -1.06 6.34 1.68
C GLY A 83 -1.87 7.50 1.10
N GLU A 84 -1.24 8.38 0.32
CA GLU A 84 -1.89 9.49 -0.36
C GLU A 84 -2.91 9.03 -1.41
N ILE A 85 -2.61 8.00 -2.20
CA ILE A 85 -3.56 7.45 -3.18
C ILE A 85 -4.79 6.87 -2.49
N LEU A 86 -4.57 6.09 -1.42
CA LEU A 86 -5.65 5.43 -0.69
C LEU A 86 -6.58 6.43 0.02
N LYS A 87 -6.11 7.64 0.37
CA LYS A 87 -6.97 8.70 0.91
C LYS A 87 -8.13 9.07 -0.03
N PHE A 88 -7.94 8.99 -1.35
CA PHE A 88 -8.99 9.30 -2.32
C PHE A 88 -9.94 8.12 -2.57
N GLY A 89 -9.60 6.93 -2.08
CA GLY A 89 -10.39 5.71 -2.18
C GLY A 89 -11.57 5.69 -1.20
N HIS A 90 -12.44 6.70 -1.24
CA HIS A 90 -13.64 6.76 -0.38
C HIS A 90 -14.74 5.78 -0.80
N ARG A 91 -14.62 5.21 -2.01
CA ARG A 91 -15.54 4.25 -2.60
C ARG A 91 -14.88 2.88 -2.71
N GLY A 92 -15.67 1.82 -2.53
CA GLY A 92 -15.18 0.44 -2.62
C GLY A 92 -14.75 0.07 -4.04
N ILE A 93 -14.02 -1.03 -4.18
CA ILE A 93 -13.57 -1.55 -5.49
C ILE A 93 -14.77 -1.80 -6.42
N GLU A 94 -15.93 -2.16 -5.87
CA GLU A 94 -17.17 -2.38 -6.62
C GLU A 94 -17.54 -1.18 -7.50
N ASP A 95 -17.38 0.04 -6.99
CA ASP A 95 -17.70 1.28 -7.73
C ASP A 95 -16.73 1.51 -8.89
N TYR A 96 -15.50 1.01 -8.79
CA TYR A 96 -14.51 1.07 -9.86
C TYR A 96 -14.72 -0.02 -10.93
N LEU A 97 -15.35 -1.14 -10.59
CA LEU A 97 -15.57 -2.28 -11.48
C LEU A 97 -16.75 -2.11 -12.43
N GLN A 98 -17.53 -1.03 -12.30
CA GLN A 98 -18.73 -0.74 -13.13
C GLN A 98 -19.63 -1.98 -13.33
N ILE A 99 -19.87 -2.74 -12.27
CA ILE A 99 -20.63 -4.00 -12.35
C ILE A 99 -22.04 -3.69 -12.85
N ARG A 100 -22.44 -4.30 -13.98
CA ARG A 100 -23.81 -4.17 -14.49
C ARG A 100 -24.78 -4.73 -13.45
N ARG A 101 -25.58 -3.86 -12.85
CA ARG A 101 -26.71 -4.27 -12.01
C ARG A 101 -27.89 -4.60 -12.92
N HIS A 102 -28.14 -5.89 -13.11
CA HIS A 102 -29.35 -6.33 -13.81
C HIS A 102 -30.58 -6.03 -12.95
N GLN A 103 -31.63 -5.47 -13.55
CA GLN A 103 -32.92 -5.34 -12.87
C GLN A 103 -33.50 -6.75 -12.65
N PRO A 104 -34.15 -7.02 -11.51
CA PRO A 104 -34.83 -8.29 -11.31
C PRO A 104 -35.87 -8.50 -12.41
N TYR A 105 -36.04 -9.76 -12.84
CA TYR A 105 -37.01 -10.11 -13.88
C TYR A 105 -38.40 -9.61 -13.48
N LYS A 106 -38.97 -8.69 -14.26
CA LYS A 106 -40.33 -8.20 -14.06
C LYS A 106 -41.28 -9.12 -14.84
N GLN A 107 -42.23 -9.73 -14.14
CA GLN A 107 -43.29 -10.51 -14.77
C GLN A 107 -44.20 -9.57 -15.57
N LEU A 108 -44.30 -9.80 -16.88
CA LEU A 108 -45.25 -9.11 -17.75
C LEU A 108 -46.66 -9.56 -17.37
N LYS A 109 -47.55 -8.59 -17.12
CA LYS A 109 -48.99 -8.84 -16.95
C LYS A 109 -49.71 -8.33 -18.20
N LEU A 110 -50.60 -9.13 -18.76
CA LEU A 110 -51.54 -8.67 -19.77
C LEU A 110 -52.61 -7.86 -19.07
N ASN A 111 -52.82 -6.61 -19.49
CA ASN A 111 -54.04 -5.89 -19.15
C ASN A 111 -55.16 -6.51 -19.99
N VAL A 112 -55.99 -7.31 -19.34
CA VAL A 112 -57.29 -7.77 -19.84
C VAL A 112 -58.33 -6.74 -19.48
#